data_AF-A0A7K0MSC2-F1
#
_entry.id   AF-A0A7K0MSC2-F1
#
_cell.length_a   1.000
_cell.length_b   1.000
_cell.length_c   1.000
_cell.angle_alpha   90.00
_cell.angle_beta   90.00
_cell.angle_gamma   90.00
#
_symmetry.space_group_name_H-M   'P 1'
#
loop_
_entity.id
_entity.type
_entity.pdbx_description
1 polymer ?
#
loop_
_entity_poly.entity_id
_entity_poly.type
_entity_poly.pdbx_seq_one_letter_code
_entity_poly.pdbx_strand_id
1 'polypeptide(L)'
;MNINYWHIQLHPDDKSSFSPELIIKILEEKSVIGLGEWEKGEDQITQFKEKMAIGDIVAVKQGSIPIALVKVIGDAYFEQEINEDFDWFPNRRKIEIIDLYN
;
A
#
# COMPACT_ATOMS: atom_id res chain seq x y z
N MET A 1 -6.75 9.48 -19.86
CA MET A 1 -5.85 9.34 -18.70
C MET A 1 -5.02 8.09 -18.93
N ASN A 2 -3.70 8.18 -18.80
CA ASN A 2 -2.84 7.00 -18.83
C ASN A 2 -2.95 6.31 -17.47
N ILE A 3 -3.23 5.01 -17.46
CA ILE A 3 -3.20 4.18 -16.26
C ILE A 3 -1.79 3.60 -16.16
N ASN A 4 -1.12 3.83 -15.03
CA ASN A 4 0.13 3.16 -14.72
C ASN A 4 -0.12 1.96 -13.79
N TYR A 5 0.83 1.03 -13.82
CA TYR A 5 0.80 -0.17 -12.99
C TYR A 5 1.98 -0.15 -12.02
N TRP A 6 1.68 -0.43 -10.75
CA TRP A 6 2.65 -0.42 -9.66
C TRP A 6 2.56 -1.73 -8.87
N HIS A 7 3.52 -1.96 -8.00
CA HIS A 7 3.38 -2.96 -6.96
C HIS A 7 3.87 -2.42 -5.61
N ILE A 8 3.31 -2.95 -4.53
CA ILE A 8 3.72 -2.61 -3.17
C ILE A 8 3.83 -3.87 -2.30
N GLN A 9 4.71 -3.81 -1.31
CA GLN A 9 4.82 -4.81 -0.25
C GLN A 9 4.65 -4.09 1.08
N LEU A 10 3.64 -4.47 1.85
CA LEU A 10 3.43 -3.94 3.20
C LEU A 10 4.34 -4.73 4.14
N HIS A 11 5.27 -4.01 4.77
CA HIS A 11 6.24 -4.52 5.75
C HIS A 11 7.08 -5.73 5.26
N PRO A 12 7.87 -5.60 4.18
CA PRO A 12 8.56 -6.72 3.54
C PRO A 12 9.52 -7.49 4.46
N ASP A 13 10.05 -6.83 5.50
CA ASP A 13 11.02 -7.38 6.44
C ASP A 13 10.39 -8.03 7.69
N ASP A 14 9.06 -7.92 7.87
CA ASP A 14 8.34 -8.59 8.97
C ASP A 14 7.13 -9.38 8.44
N LYS A 15 7.47 -10.44 7.70
CA LYS A 15 6.46 -11.36 7.14
C LYS A 15 5.74 -12.17 8.20
N SER A 16 6.32 -12.31 9.39
CA SER A 16 5.71 -13.02 10.51
C SER A 16 4.55 -12.26 11.12
N SER A 17 4.70 -10.95 11.29
CA SER A 17 3.65 -10.11 11.88
C SER A 17 2.65 -9.62 10.84
N PHE A 18 3.07 -9.45 9.58
CA PHE A 18 2.19 -9.04 8.48
C PHE A 18 1.85 -10.21 7.56
N SER A 19 0.96 -11.09 8.02
CA SER A 19 0.45 -12.18 7.19
C SER A 19 -0.44 -11.65 6.03
N PRO A 20 -0.65 -12.44 4.96
CA PRO A 20 -1.58 -12.07 3.90
C PRO A 20 -2.98 -11.71 4.42
N GLU A 21 -3.47 -12.42 5.43
CA GLU A 21 -4.77 -12.16 6.04
C GLU A 21 -4.81 -10.80 6.76
N LEU A 22 -3.72 -10.42 7.44
CA LEU A 22 -3.62 -9.09 8.07
C LEU A 22 -3.61 -7.99 6.99
N ILE A 23 -2.88 -8.20 5.90
CA ILE A 23 -2.83 -7.26 4.78
C ILE A 23 -4.22 -7.08 4.17
N ILE A 24 -4.95 -8.17 3.89
CA ILE A 24 -6.33 -8.11 3.38
C ILE A 24 -7.21 -7.33 4.37
N LYS A 25 -7.12 -7.61 5.67
CA LYS A 25 -7.88 -6.90 6.70
C LYS A 25 -7.60 -5.39 6.71
N ILE A 26 -6.34 -4.98 6.54
CA ILE A 26 -5.99 -3.55 6.42
C ILE A 26 -6.65 -2.93 5.19
N LEU A 27 -6.59 -3.62 4.04
CA LEU A 27 -7.21 -3.13 2.80
C LEU A 27 -8.73 -2.99 2.95
N GLU A 28 -9.39 -3.96 3.58
CA GLU A 28 -10.85 -3.94 3.78
C GLU A 28 -11.28 -2.88 4.81
N GLU A 29 -10.63 -2.82 5.98
CA GLU A 29 -11.06 -1.94 7.07
C GLU A 29 -10.62 -0.49 6.89
N LYS A 30 -9.43 -0.27 6.33
CA LYS A 30 -8.86 1.08 6.19
C LYS A 30 -8.99 1.62 4.78
N SER A 31 -9.16 0.76 3.76
CA SER A 31 -9.23 1.16 2.35
C SER A 31 -8.03 2.01 1.91
N VAL A 32 -6.84 1.64 2.37
CA VAL A 32 -5.59 2.34 2.06
C VAL A 32 -4.46 1.38 1.73
N ILE A 33 -3.52 1.87 0.92
CA ILE A 33 -2.14 1.37 0.87
C ILE A 33 -1.22 2.44 1.43
N GLY A 34 -0.01 2.05 1.83
CA GLY A 34 0.98 3.03 2.23
C GLY A 34 2.36 2.48 2.53
N LEU A 35 3.24 3.41 2.91
CA LEU A 35 4.64 3.13 3.23
C LEU A 35 5.15 4.02 4.38
N GLY A 36 6.11 3.49 5.12
CA GLY A 36 6.89 4.22 6.12
C GLY A 36 7.84 5.26 5.51
N GLU A 37 8.61 5.91 6.36
CA GLU A 37 9.75 6.72 5.94
C GLU A 37 11.03 6.05 6.45
N TRP A 38 12.03 5.90 5.58
CA TRP A 38 13.32 5.32 5.93
C TRP A 38 14.43 5.94 5.10
N GLU A 39 15.63 5.98 5.66
CA GLU A 39 16.83 6.47 4.98
C GLU A 39 17.10 5.63 3.72
N LYS A 40 17.43 6.28 2.59
CA LYS A 40 17.61 5.64 1.27
C LYS A 40 16.32 5.17 0.59
N GLY A 41 15.17 5.47 1.19
CA GLY A 41 13.84 5.21 0.64
C GLY A 41 13.26 6.36 -0.18
N GLU A 42 14.01 7.46 -0.34
CA GLU A 42 13.49 8.73 -0.84
C GLU A 42 12.89 8.58 -2.24
N ASP A 43 13.51 7.80 -3.13
CA ASP A 43 12.99 7.55 -4.47
C ASP A 43 11.66 6.79 -4.45
N GLN A 44 11.50 5.78 -3.58
CA GLN A 44 10.24 5.04 -3.45
C GLN A 44 9.15 5.91 -2.83
N ILE A 45 9.52 6.69 -1.81
CA ILE A 45 8.64 7.65 -1.14
C ILE A 45 8.15 8.71 -2.14
N THR A 46 9.03 9.28 -2.96
CA THR A 46 8.69 10.25 -4.00
C THR A 46 7.82 9.62 -5.09
N GLN A 47 8.12 8.40 -5.54
CA GLN A 47 7.26 7.70 -6.49
C GLN A 47 5.84 7.52 -5.95
N PHE A 48 5.71 7.09 -4.69
CA PHE A 48 4.42 6.93 -4.05
C PHE A 48 3.69 8.27 -3.84
N LYS A 49 4.37 9.31 -3.34
CA LYS A 49 3.73 10.58 -3.00
C LYS A 49 3.42 11.43 -4.22
N GLU A 50 4.28 11.43 -5.23
CA GLU A 50 4.23 12.40 -6.32
C GLU A 50 3.97 11.81 -7.71
N LYS A 51 4.31 10.53 -7.95
CA LYS A 51 4.21 9.94 -9.30
C LYS A 51 3.00 9.05 -9.49
N MET A 52 2.64 8.27 -8.47
CA MET A 52 1.40 7.50 -8.46
C MET A 52 0.20 8.46 -8.53
N ALA A 53 -0.76 8.17 -9.40
CA ALA A 53 -1.90 9.04 -9.64
C ALA A 53 -3.23 8.34 -9.36
N ILE A 54 -4.29 9.13 -9.16
CA ILE A 54 -5.66 8.60 -9.10
C ILE A 54 -5.97 7.86 -10.40
N GLY A 55 -6.49 6.64 -10.27
CA GLY A 55 -6.77 5.73 -11.37
C GLY A 55 -5.69 4.69 -11.65
N ASP A 56 -4.49 4.84 -11.09
CA ASP A 56 -3.43 3.85 -11.20
C ASP A 56 -3.80 2.55 -10.48
N ILE A 57 -3.27 1.43 -10.99
CA ILE A 57 -3.50 0.09 -10.44
C ILE A 57 -2.25 -0.38 -9.70
N VAL A 58 -2.45 -0.93 -8.50
CA VAL A 58 -1.36 -1.41 -7.64
C VAL A 58 -1.58 -2.88 -7.29
N ALA A 59 -0.59 -3.71 -7.59
CA ALA A 59 -0.52 -5.07 -7.10
C ALA A 59 0.03 -5.06 -5.66
N VAL A 60 -0.78 -5.50 -4.71
CA VAL A 60 -0.34 -5.72 -3.32
C VAL A 60 0.16 -7.16 -3.23
N LYS A 61 1.40 -7.35 -2.77
CA LYS A 61 2.04 -8.67 -2.71
C LYS A 61 2.92 -8.82 -1.47
N GLN A 62 3.23 -10.06 -1.13
CA GLN A 62 4.25 -10.40 -0.15
C GLN A 62 5.28 -11.35 -0.79
N GLY A 63 6.49 -10.85 -1.05
CA GLY A 63 7.48 -11.59 -1.84
C GLY A 63 6.95 -11.85 -3.25
N SER A 64 6.79 -13.13 -3.60
CA SER A 64 6.20 -13.60 -4.86
C SER A 64 4.70 -13.90 -4.77
N ILE A 65 4.10 -13.80 -3.58
CA ILE A 65 2.69 -14.13 -3.34
C ILE A 65 1.83 -12.89 -3.63
N PRO A 66 0.98 -12.91 -4.67
CA PRO A 66 0.00 -11.84 -4.88
C PRO A 66 -1.08 -11.91 -3.79
N ILE A 67 -1.52 -10.75 -3.29
CA ILE A 67 -2.54 -10.65 -2.24
C ILE A 67 -3.78 -9.94 -2.76
N ALA A 68 -3.61 -8.81 -3.43
CA ALA A 68 -4.72 -8.04 -3.95
C ALA A 68 -4.33 -7.22 -5.18
N LEU A 69 -5.34 -6.84 -5.95
CA LEU A 69 -5.25 -5.79 -6.94
C LEU A 69 -6.14 -4.63 -6.49
N VAL A 70 -5.57 -3.42 -6.41
CA VAL A 70 -6.30 -2.24 -5.94
C VAL A 70 -6.14 -1.07 -6.91
N LYS A 71 -7.11 -0.16 -6.91
CA LYS A 71 -7.10 1.09 -7.67
C LYS A 71 -6.90 2.26 -6.73
N VAL A 72 -6.03 3.20 -7.08
CA VAL A 72 -5.88 4.46 -6.34
C VAL A 72 -7.07 5.38 -6.61
N ILE A 73 -7.73 5.85 -5.54
CA ILE A 73 -8.89 6.75 -5.63
C ILE A 73 -8.68 8.09 -4.91
N GLY A 74 -7.50 8.32 -4.33
CA GLY A 74 -7.16 9.58 -3.67
C GLY A 74 -5.69 9.95 -3.77
N ASP A 75 -5.42 11.24 -3.57
CA ASP A 75 -4.06 11.77 -3.47
C ASP A 75 -3.31 11.21 -2.26
N ALA A 76 -1.99 11.32 -2.28
CA ALA A 76 -1.17 10.96 -1.13
C ALA A 76 -1.45 11.93 0.03
N TYR A 77 -1.54 11.38 1.24
CA TYR A 77 -1.64 12.15 2.47
C TYR A 77 -0.80 11.51 3.58
N PHE A 78 -0.55 12.28 4.63
CA PHE A 78 0.18 11.84 5.80
C PHE A 78 -0.79 11.63 6.97
N GLU A 79 -0.78 10.44 7.55
CA GLU A 79 -1.52 10.09 8.76
C GLU A 79 -0.60 10.17 9.98
N GLN A 80 -1.07 10.86 11.02
CA GLN A 80 -0.33 10.96 12.28
C GLN A 80 -0.74 9.84 13.25
N GLU A 81 -1.99 9.39 13.18
CA GLU A 81 -2.52 8.34 14.06
C GLU A 81 -2.37 6.97 13.39
N ILE A 82 -1.21 6.35 13.59
CA ILE A 82 -0.90 5.01 13.11
C ILE A 82 -0.96 3.98 14.23
N ASN A 83 -1.29 2.73 13.90
CA ASN A 83 -1.08 1.58 14.76
C ASN A 83 0.06 0.72 14.20
N GLU A 84 1.19 0.67 14.91
CA GLU A 84 2.40 -0.08 14.53
C GLU A 84 2.12 -1.58 14.24
N ASP A 85 1.12 -2.17 14.90
CA ASP A 85 0.76 -3.59 14.73
C ASP A 85 -0.30 -3.82 13.63
N PHE A 86 -0.79 -2.76 12.98
CA PHE A 86 -1.87 -2.86 11.99
C PHE A 86 -1.63 -1.95 10.78
N ASP A 87 -1.77 -0.64 10.92
CA ASP A 87 -1.65 0.35 9.85
C ASP A 87 -0.45 1.30 10.09
N TRP A 88 0.72 0.71 10.35
CA TRP A 88 1.99 1.34 10.74
C TRP A 88 2.53 2.42 9.79
N PHE A 89 2.00 2.51 8.58
CA PHE A 89 2.50 3.42 7.56
C PHE A 89 1.78 4.78 7.60
N PRO A 90 2.53 5.89 7.76
CA PRO A 90 1.94 7.23 7.77
C PRO A 90 1.70 7.79 6.37
N ASN A 91 2.53 7.49 5.36
CA ASN A 91 2.25 7.91 3.98
C ASN A 91 1.19 6.99 3.38
N ARG A 92 -0.01 7.53 3.10
CA ARG A 92 -1.18 6.76 2.69
C ARG A 92 -1.77 7.24 1.38
N ARG A 93 -2.42 6.32 0.68
CA ARG A 93 -3.33 6.60 -0.44
C ARG A 93 -4.60 5.79 -0.26
N LYS A 94 -5.74 6.44 -0.49
CA LYS A 94 -7.04 5.76 -0.53
C LYS A 94 -7.13 4.88 -1.76
N ILE A 95 -7.68 3.69 -1.57
CA ILE A 95 -7.86 2.71 -2.63
C ILE A 95 -9.28 2.16 -2.69
N GLU A 96 -9.59 1.53 -3.81
CA GLU A 96 -10.71 0.62 -4.01
C GLU A 96 -10.13 -0.76 -4.33
N ILE A 97 -10.65 -1.82 -3.69
CA ILE A 97 -10.24 -3.20 -3.98
C ILE A 97 -10.88 -3.63 -5.30
N ILE A 98 -10.06 -4.11 -6.24
CA ILE A 98 -10.51 -4.69 -7.51
C ILE A 98 -10.66 -6.20 -7.37
N ASP A 99 -9.66 -6.85 -6.77
CA ASP A 99 -9.58 -8.30 -6.66
C ASP A 99 -8.76 -8.70 -5.42
N LEU A 100 -9.06 -9.86 -4.86
CA LEU A 100 -8.36 -10.48 -3.73
C LEU A 100 -7.92 -11.89 -4.14
N TYR A 101 -6.65 -12.21 -3.85
CA TYR A 101 -6.06 -13.50 -4.16
C TYR A 101 -5.90 -14.30 -2.87
N ASN A 102 -6.58 -15.45 -2.81
CA ASN A 102 -6.61 -16.37 -1.67
C ASN A 102 -5.89 -17.68 -2.00
#